data_AF-A0A0E0RIQ4-F1
#
_entry.id   AF-A0A0E0RIQ4-F1
#
_cell.length_a   1.000
_cell.length_b   1.000
_cell.length_c   1.000
_cell.angle_alpha   90.00
_cell.angle_beta   90.00
_cell.angle_gamma   90.00
#
_symmetry.space_group_name_H-M   'P 1'
#
loop_
_entity.id
_entity.type
_entity.pdbx_description
1 polymer ?
#
loop_
_entity_poly.entity_id
_entity_poly.type
_entity_poly.pdbx_seq_one_letter_code
_entity_poly.pdbx_strand_id
1 'polypeptide(L)'
;MEINAQARRMLISANGIIESAFAPGKHCMELSSAVYDKFWRFDMEALPADLIRRIDLGNGIPWGGWQAEANDRGLADSIKEWVSDHVNHYYPSVSDIYSDEELHGWWNEVQTNGHPDKKDGWPELDCHGSLIKVLTTIIWVASGHHAAVNFGQYPYAGYFPNRPTIARRNMPMEEEHGCEGMQPTFVEDPVRTTLILPALNLLSSHSPSEEYMGTHTEAAWMANREVRAAFGRFNERMMRIAETIDRRNRDPERRNR
;
A
#
# COMPACT_ATOMS: atom_id res chain seq x y z
N MET A 1 0.14 3.94 -14.46
CA MET A 1 -0.23 5.34 -14.81
C MET A 1 -1.67 5.48 -15.30
N GLU A 2 -2.16 4.58 -16.15
CA GLU A 2 -3.51 4.66 -16.74
C GLU A 2 -4.62 4.79 -15.69
N ILE A 3 -4.64 3.92 -14.67
CA ILE A 3 -5.65 4.00 -13.59
C ILE A 3 -5.62 5.34 -12.85
N ASN A 4 -4.44 5.93 -12.63
CA ASN A 4 -4.33 7.25 -12.01
C ASN A 4 -4.89 8.35 -12.92
N ALA A 5 -4.71 8.24 -14.24
CA ALA A 5 -5.28 9.19 -15.20
C ALA A 5 -6.81 9.11 -15.24
N GLN A 6 -7.36 7.90 -15.21
CA GLN A 6 -8.81 7.67 -15.10
C GLN A 6 -9.36 8.17 -13.76
N ALA A 7 -8.64 7.92 -12.67
CA ALA A 7 -9.02 8.41 -11.34
C ALA A 7 -9.10 9.94 -11.31
N ARG A 8 -8.12 10.65 -11.88
CA ARG A 8 -8.16 12.13 -12.01
C ARG A 8 -9.36 12.65 -12.80
N ARG A 9 -9.92 11.85 -13.72
CA ARG A 9 -11.07 12.25 -14.54
C ARG A 9 -12.40 11.97 -13.86
N MET A 10 -12.55 10.81 -13.21
CA MET A 10 -13.86 10.29 -12.78
C MET A 10 -13.97 10.04 -11.27
N LEU A 11 -12.85 9.75 -10.60
CA LEU A 11 -12.85 9.30 -9.21
C LEU A 11 -12.64 10.47 -8.24
N ILE A 12 -11.53 11.19 -8.41
CA ILE A 12 -11.06 12.25 -7.50
C ILE A 12 -11.18 13.67 -8.09
N SER A 13 -11.84 13.79 -9.24
CA SER A 13 -12.19 15.08 -9.84
C SER A 13 -13.28 15.80 -9.03
N ALA A 14 -13.46 17.08 -9.33
CA ALA A 14 -14.61 17.84 -8.83
C ALA A 14 -15.93 17.17 -9.23
N ASN A 15 -16.82 16.95 -8.27
CA ASN A 15 -18.05 16.15 -8.42
C ASN A 15 -17.82 14.68 -8.83
N GLY A 16 -16.59 14.18 -8.69
CA GLY A 16 -16.25 12.78 -8.89
C GLY A 16 -16.86 11.88 -7.81
N ILE A 17 -16.64 10.56 -7.95
CA ILE A 17 -17.20 9.56 -7.04
C ILE A 17 -16.79 9.83 -5.58
N ILE A 18 -15.52 10.14 -5.32
CA ILE A 18 -15.01 10.33 -3.96
C ILE A 18 -15.64 11.56 -3.30
N GLU A 19 -15.67 12.69 -4.00
CA GLU A 19 -16.33 13.91 -3.48
C GLU A 19 -17.84 13.71 -3.25
N SER A 20 -18.50 12.94 -4.11
CA SER A 20 -19.95 12.74 -4.01
C SER A 20 -20.37 11.75 -2.91
N ALA A 21 -19.48 10.81 -2.56
CA ALA A 21 -19.79 9.68 -1.69
C ALA A 21 -19.10 9.68 -0.31
N PHE A 22 -18.09 10.53 -0.08
CA PHE A 22 -17.37 10.60 1.20
C PHE A 22 -17.65 11.90 1.96
N ALA A 23 -17.63 11.81 3.29
CA ALA A 23 -17.97 12.92 4.18
C ALA A 23 -17.23 14.25 3.91
N PRO A 24 -15.92 14.28 3.58
CA PRO A 24 -15.22 15.55 3.36
C PRO A 24 -15.68 16.30 2.10
N GLY A 25 -16.40 15.65 1.18
CA GLY A 25 -16.91 16.27 -0.04
C GLY A 25 -15.79 16.90 -0.87
N LYS A 26 -15.96 18.18 -1.24
CA LYS A 26 -14.96 18.96 -2.00
C LYS A 26 -13.58 19.06 -1.34
N HIS A 27 -13.49 18.76 -0.03
CA HIS A 27 -12.24 18.81 0.73
C HIS A 27 -11.48 17.48 0.75
N CYS A 28 -12.00 16.40 0.12
CA CYS A 28 -11.32 15.10 0.10
C CYS A 28 -9.88 15.19 -0.41
N MET A 29 -9.63 15.90 -1.51
CA MET A 29 -8.28 16.03 -2.07
C MET A 29 -7.39 16.96 -1.24
N GLU A 30 -7.95 18.04 -0.68
CA GLU A 30 -7.23 18.94 0.22
C GLU A 30 -6.73 18.20 1.47
N LEU A 31 -7.57 17.33 2.05
CA LEU A 31 -7.20 16.49 3.17
C LEU A 31 -5.99 15.59 2.83
N SER A 32 -6.00 14.96 1.66
CA SER A 32 -4.88 14.12 1.21
C SER A 32 -3.59 14.93 1.01
N SER A 33 -3.70 16.18 0.53
CA SER A 33 -2.57 17.10 0.39
C SER A 33 -2.00 17.50 1.75
N ALA A 34 -2.84 17.80 2.73
CA ALA A 34 -2.41 18.09 4.09
C ALA A 34 -1.72 16.89 4.76
N VAL A 35 -2.24 15.67 4.53
CA VAL A 35 -1.60 14.44 5.03
C VAL A 35 -0.25 14.20 4.36
N TYR A 36 -0.18 14.41 3.04
CA TYR A 36 1.07 14.35 2.31
C TYR A 36 2.08 15.32 2.92
N ASP A 37 1.76 16.61 3.06
CA ASP A 37 2.64 17.64 3.65
C ASP A 37 3.13 17.26 5.06
N LYS A 38 2.23 16.85 5.94
CA LYS A 38 2.56 16.67 7.36
C LYS A 38 3.20 15.34 7.72
N PHE A 39 2.86 14.26 7.02
CA PHE A 39 3.17 12.91 7.52
C PHE A 39 3.93 12.03 6.52
N TRP A 40 3.79 12.28 5.22
CA TRP A 40 4.45 11.42 4.23
C TRP A 40 5.96 11.66 4.20
N ARG A 41 6.71 10.55 4.24
CA ARG A 41 8.17 10.49 4.14
C ARG A 41 8.59 9.17 3.49
N PHE A 42 9.36 9.24 2.40
CA PHE A 42 9.78 8.05 1.66
C PHE A 42 10.50 7.01 2.54
N ASP A 43 11.44 7.45 3.39
CA ASP A 43 12.20 6.58 4.27
C ASP A 43 11.38 5.83 5.35
N MET A 44 10.10 6.20 5.51
CA MET A 44 9.15 5.61 6.44
C MET A 44 8.08 4.72 5.77
N GLU A 45 8.03 4.66 4.42
CA GLU A 45 7.03 3.87 3.69
C GLU A 45 7.39 2.37 3.62
N ALA A 46 8.64 2.02 3.94
CA ALA A 46 9.04 0.61 4.09
C ALA A 46 8.35 0.00 5.32
N LEU A 47 7.80 -1.21 5.18
CA LEU A 47 7.06 -1.89 6.25
C LEU A 47 7.76 -1.87 7.63
N PRO A 48 9.07 -2.18 7.77
CA PRO A 48 9.71 -2.16 9.08
C PRO A 48 9.74 -0.77 9.72
N ALA A 49 9.97 0.29 8.92
CA ALA A 49 10.03 1.66 9.41
C ALA A 49 8.63 2.17 9.80
N ASP A 50 7.62 1.85 8.99
CA ASP A 50 6.22 2.17 9.30
C ASP A 50 5.77 1.53 10.63
N LEU A 51 6.10 0.25 10.85
CA LEU A 51 5.76 -0.46 12.09
C LEU A 51 6.42 0.18 13.31
N ILE A 52 7.72 0.51 13.23
CA ILE A 52 8.44 1.17 14.33
C ILE A 52 7.80 2.52 14.64
N ARG A 53 7.53 3.34 13.61
CA ARG A 53 6.88 4.65 13.76
C ARG A 53 5.53 4.53 14.48
N ARG A 54 4.71 3.53 14.13
CA ARG A 54 3.39 3.31 14.76
C ARG A 54 3.48 2.85 16.23
N ILE A 55 4.57 2.19 16.61
CA ILE A 55 4.83 1.78 18.00
C ILE A 55 5.30 2.98 18.83
N ASP A 56 6.24 3.77 18.30
CA ASP A 56 6.79 4.95 18.97
C ASP A 56 5.74 6.05 19.20
N LEU A 57 4.68 6.07 18.38
CA LEU A 57 3.51 6.95 18.56
C LEU A 57 2.57 6.55 19.73
N GLY A 58 2.99 5.63 20.61
CA GLY A 58 2.37 5.44 21.91
C GLY A 58 1.22 4.43 21.97
N ASN A 59 1.09 3.54 20.99
CA ASN A 59 0.02 2.54 21.02
C ASN A 59 0.29 1.42 22.03
N GLY A 60 1.50 1.27 22.57
CA GLY A 60 1.82 0.26 23.60
C GLY A 60 1.56 -1.19 23.17
N ILE A 61 1.22 -1.42 21.90
CA ILE A 61 0.95 -2.75 21.34
C ILE A 61 2.31 -3.41 21.16
N PRO A 62 2.61 -4.50 21.90
CA PRO A 62 3.88 -5.20 21.73
C PRO A 62 4.01 -5.73 20.31
N TRP A 63 5.23 -5.68 19.80
CA TRP A 63 5.67 -6.42 18.62
C TRP A 63 5.08 -7.85 18.61
N GLY A 64 4.47 -8.25 17.50
CA GLY A 64 4.10 -9.66 17.24
C GLY A 64 2.68 -10.09 17.62
N GLY A 65 1.77 -9.15 17.92
CA GLY A 65 0.35 -9.47 18.20
C GLY A 65 -0.53 -9.67 16.97
N TRP A 66 -0.17 -9.07 15.82
CA TRP A 66 -1.01 -9.07 14.62
C TRP A 66 -0.42 -9.94 13.51
N GLN A 67 -1.27 -10.78 12.94
CA GLN A 67 -0.82 -11.82 12.02
C GLN A 67 -0.64 -11.31 10.58
N ALA A 68 -1.36 -10.24 10.21
CA ALA A 68 -1.12 -9.48 8.99
C ALA A 68 0.35 -9.01 8.96
N GLU A 69 0.85 -8.44 10.07
CA GLU A 69 2.23 -7.96 10.18
C GLU A 69 3.27 -9.09 9.99
N ALA A 70 2.96 -10.32 10.40
CA ALA A 70 3.85 -11.47 10.22
C ALA A 70 3.84 -12.01 8.78
N ASN A 71 2.73 -11.87 8.06
CA ASN A 71 2.64 -12.23 6.63
C ASN A 71 3.34 -11.16 5.79
N ASP A 72 3.05 -9.89 6.06
CA ASP A 72 3.63 -8.72 5.41
C ASP A 72 5.15 -8.69 5.58
N ARG A 73 5.66 -9.06 6.77
CA ARG A 73 7.10 -9.21 7.03
C ARG A 73 7.75 -10.23 6.10
N GLY A 74 7.18 -11.43 5.99
CA GLY A 74 7.73 -12.47 5.11
C GLY A 74 7.80 -12.01 3.65
N LEU A 75 6.77 -11.27 3.21
CA LEU A 75 6.72 -10.68 1.87
C LEU A 75 7.79 -9.59 1.69
N ALA A 76 7.87 -8.62 2.61
CA ALA A 76 8.85 -7.54 2.55
C ALA A 76 10.30 -8.05 2.59
N ASP A 77 10.58 -9.06 3.42
CA ASP A 77 11.90 -9.69 3.49
C ASP A 77 12.23 -10.43 2.18
N SER A 78 11.26 -11.11 1.57
CA SER A 78 11.46 -11.79 0.28
C SER A 78 11.72 -10.82 -0.87
N ILE A 79 11.03 -9.67 -0.90
CA ILE A 79 11.29 -8.58 -1.85
C ILE A 79 12.71 -8.05 -1.64
N LYS A 80 13.10 -7.78 -0.38
CA LYS A 80 14.43 -7.27 -0.06
C LYS A 80 15.53 -8.24 -0.50
N GLU A 81 15.36 -9.54 -0.29
CA GLU A 81 16.32 -10.56 -0.74
C GLU A 81 16.44 -10.60 -2.27
N TRP A 82 15.30 -10.56 -2.99
CA TRP A 82 15.30 -10.47 -4.45
C TRP A 82 16.05 -9.24 -4.95
N VAL A 83 15.73 -8.07 -4.40
CA VAL A 83 16.39 -6.80 -4.74
C VAL A 83 17.88 -6.84 -4.40
N SER A 84 18.24 -7.45 -3.26
CA SER A 84 19.65 -7.59 -2.85
C SER A 84 20.43 -8.45 -3.83
N ASP A 85 19.90 -9.60 -4.24
CA ASP A 85 20.52 -10.47 -5.24
C ASP A 85 20.70 -9.73 -6.57
N HIS A 86 19.71 -8.92 -6.98
CA HIS A 86 19.74 -8.16 -8.22
C HIS A 86 20.77 -7.01 -8.16
N VAL A 87 20.72 -6.19 -7.11
CA VAL A 87 21.63 -5.03 -6.93
C VAL A 87 23.07 -5.50 -6.82
N ASN A 88 23.36 -6.53 -6.02
CA ASN A 88 24.73 -7.04 -5.86
C ASN A 88 25.29 -7.66 -7.14
N HIS A 89 24.42 -8.10 -8.07
CA HIS A 89 24.84 -8.63 -9.35
C HIS A 89 25.25 -7.52 -10.33
N TYR A 90 24.44 -6.46 -10.45
CA TYR A 90 24.70 -5.35 -11.38
C TYR A 90 25.67 -4.30 -10.85
N TYR A 91 25.78 -4.17 -9.53
CA TYR A 91 26.74 -3.28 -8.88
C TYR A 91 27.68 -4.12 -7.99
N PRO A 92 28.77 -4.69 -8.52
CA PRO A 92 29.71 -5.48 -7.73
C PRO A 92 30.43 -4.68 -6.63
N SER A 93 30.57 -3.37 -6.81
CA SER A 93 31.23 -2.48 -5.87
C SER A 93 30.41 -1.21 -5.64
N VAL A 94 30.69 -0.54 -4.52
CA VAL A 94 30.05 0.75 -4.19
C VAL A 94 30.42 1.82 -5.22
N SER A 95 31.60 1.73 -5.84
CA SER A 95 32.04 2.64 -6.91
C SER A 95 31.14 2.57 -8.14
N ASP A 96 30.57 1.40 -8.44
CA ASP A 96 29.67 1.23 -9.58
C ASP A 96 28.36 1.98 -9.35
N ILE A 97 27.91 2.09 -8.10
CA ILE A 97 26.72 2.89 -7.73
C ILE A 97 27.04 4.38 -7.86
N TYR A 98 28.15 4.83 -7.26
CA TYR A 98 28.54 6.26 -7.29
C TYR A 98 28.78 6.81 -8.70
N SER A 99 29.23 5.97 -9.62
CA SER A 99 29.55 6.38 -10.99
C SER A 99 28.38 6.26 -11.96
N ASP A 100 27.24 5.75 -11.50
CA ASP A 100 26.04 5.58 -12.33
C ASP A 100 25.25 6.90 -12.44
N GLU A 101 25.56 7.66 -13.48
CA GLU A 101 24.90 8.94 -13.75
C GLU A 101 23.40 8.80 -14.01
N GLU A 102 22.95 7.68 -14.60
CA GLU A 102 21.54 7.43 -14.88
C GLU A 102 20.77 7.16 -13.59
N LEU A 103 21.33 6.34 -12.69
CA LEU A 103 20.76 6.05 -11.38
C LEU A 103 20.61 7.32 -10.54
N HIS A 104 21.67 8.12 -10.46
CA HIS A 104 21.65 9.38 -9.73
C HIS A 104 20.72 10.42 -10.38
N GLY A 105 20.69 10.50 -11.71
CA GLY A 105 19.79 11.36 -12.47
C GLY A 105 18.32 11.01 -12.21
N TRP A 106 17.97 9.73 -12.29
CA TRP A 106 16.64 9.21 -11.98
C TRP A 106 16.22 9.56 -10.54
N TRP A 107 17.07 9.25 -9.56
CA TRP A 107 16.72 9.49 -8.16
C TRP A 107 16.59 10.98 -7.83
N ASN A 108 17.41 11.82 -8.46
CA ASN A 108 17.28 13.27 -8.35
C ASN A 108 15.97 13.77 -9.00
N GLU A 109 15.57 13.25 -10.16
CA GLU A 109 14.31 13.62 -10.81
C GLU A 109 13.08 13.24 -9.95
N VAL A 110 13.09 12.05 -9.35
CA VAL A 110 12.02 11.61 -8.42
C VAL A 110 11.84 12.62 -7.28
N GLN A 111 12.94 13.13 -6.72
CA GLN A 111 12.91 14.08 -5.61
C GLN A 111 12.53 15.49 -6.05
N THR A 112 13.13 15.97 -7.15
CA THR A 112 13.04 17.38 -7.55
C THR A 112 11.82 17.69 -8.41
N ASN A 113 11.37 16.73 -9.23
CA ASN A 113 10.22 16.90 -10.13
C ASN A 113 9.04 16.03 -9.70
N GLY A 114 9.28 14.81 -9.20
CA GLY A 114 8.22 13.91 -8.74
C GLY A 114 7.60 14.34 -7.40
N HIS A 115 8.45 14.77 -6.46
CA HIS A 115 8.06 15.17 -5.11
C HIS A 115 8.72 16.50 -4.66
N PRO A 116 8.58 17.59 -5.45
CA PRO A 116 9.28 18.86 -5.22
C PRO A 116 9.02 19.47 -3.85
N ASP A 117 7.85 19.21 -3.28
CA ASP A 117 7.41 19.76 -1.99
C ASP A 117 8.03 19.04 -0.79
N LYS A 118 8.79 17.96 -1.02
CA LYS A 118 9.40 17.14 0.03
C LYS A 118 10.91 17.28 0.04
N LYS A 119 11.42 17.93 1.08
CA LYS A 119 12.86 18.20 1.24
C LYS A 119 13.59 17.16 2.09
N ASP A 120 12.88 16.51 3.00
CA ASP A 120 13.45 15.55 3.96
C ASP A 120 12.98 14.11 3.69
N GLY A 121 13.71 13.14 4.27
CA GLY A 121 13.33 11.73 4.25
C GLY A 121 13.75 10.96 2.99
N TRP A 122 14.74 11.49 2.26
CA TRP A 122 15.31 10.88 1.06
C TRP A 122 16.65 10.20 1.37
N PRO A 123 16.77 8.88 1.17
CA PRO A 123 18.08 8.20 1.23
C PRO A 123 19.03 8.68 0.12
N GLU A 124 20.31 8.78 0.44
CA GLU A 124 21.38 8.96 -0.56
C GLU A 124 21.65 7.62 -1.26
N LEU A 125 21.93 7.62 -2.57
CA LEU A 125 22.29 6.41 -3.31
C LEU A 125 23.81 6.23 -3.32
N ASP A 126 24.36 5.95 -2.14
CA ASP A 126 25.79 6.01 -1.84
C ASP A 126 26.40 4.62 -1.52
N CYS A 127 25.57 3.59 -1.40
CA CYS A 127 25.96 2.21 -1.14
C CYS A 127 24.87 1.22 -1.53
N HIS A 128 25.21 -0.08 -1.55
CA HIS A 128 24.22 -1.14 -1.81
C HIS A 128 23.04 -1.08 -0.87
N GLY A 129 23.30 -0.82 0.42
CA GLY A 129 22.26 -0.81 1.45
C GLY A 129 21.18 0.24 1.19
N SER A 130 21.58 1.44 0.78
CA SER A 130 20.66 2.53 0.48
C SER A 130 19.91 2.30 -0.83
N LEU A 131 20.59 1.83 -1.88
CA LEU A 131 19.93 1.45 -3.14
C LEU A 131 18.92 0.30 -2.96
N ILE A 132 19.31 -0.75 -2.23
CA ILE A 132 18.42 -1.87 -1.90
C ILE A 132 17.20 -1.36 -1.11
N LYS A 133 17.39 -0.46 -0.14
CA LYS A 133 16.29 0.12 0.63
C LYS A 133 15.33 0.90 -0.27
N VAL A 134 15.83 1.75 -1.16
CA VAL A 134 15.01 2.55 -2.08
C VAL A 134 14.18 1.64 -2.99
N LEU A 135 14.82 0.69 -3.67
CA LEU A 135 14.14 -0.22 -4.60
C LEU A 135 13.14 -1.14 -3.89
N THR A 136 13.51 -1.69 -2.73
CA THR A 136 12.61 -2.51 -1.91
C THR A 136 11.37 -1.73 -1.48
N THR A 137 11.53 -0.46 -1.10
CA THR A 137 10.41 0.41 -0.67
C THR A 137 9.45 0.66 -1.82
N ILE A 138 9.96 1.00 -3.01
CA ILE A 138 9.14 1.23 -4.20
C ILE A 138 8.35 -0.04 -4.56
N ILE A 139 9.03 -1.19 -4.61
CA ILE A 139 8.38 -2.46 -4.92
C ILE A 139 7.32 -2.78 -3.87
N TRP A 140 7.64 -2.67 -2.57
CA TRP A 140 6.70 -2.90 -1.47
C TRP A 140 5.44 -2.05 -1.59
N VAL A 141 5.59 -0.74 -1.79
CA VAL A 141 4.47 0.21 -1.90
C VAL A 141 3.59 -0.15 -3.10
N ALA A 142 4.19 -0.43 -4.25
CA ALA A 142 3.48 -0.77 -5.48
C ALA A 142 2.79 -2.14 -5.46
N SER A 143 3.09 -2.98 -4.47
CA SER A 143 2.62 -4.37 -4.44
C SER A 143 1.98 -4.76 -3.10
N GLY A 144 2.76 -5.26 -2.13
CA GLY A 144 2.26 -5.76 -0.86
C GLY A 144 1.42 -4.73 -0.10
N HIS A 145 1.90 -3.48 -0.03
CA HIS A 145 1.14 -2.41 0.62
C HIS A 145 -0.16 -2.10 -0.11
N HIS A 146 -0.09 -1.82 -1.43
CA HIS A 146 -1.26 -1.53 -2.24
C HIS A 146 -2.29 -2.66 -2.17
N ALA A 147 -1.87 -3.91 -2.29
CA ALA A 147 -2.75 -5.07 -2.21
C ALA A 147 -3.49 -5.16 -0.87
N ALA A 148 -2.77 -4.94 0.24
CA ALA A 148 -3.32 -4.99 1.59
C ALA A 148 -4.41 -3.93 1.85
N VAL A 149 -4.30 -2.75 1.24
CA VAL A 149 -5.29 -1.65 1.40
C VAL A 149 -6.35 -1.61 0.31
N ASN A 150 -6.13 -2.29 -0.82
CA ASN A 150 -7.01 -2.21 -1.98
C ASN A 150 -8.03 -3.36 -2.07
N PHE A 151 -7.59 -4.62 -2.06
CA PHE A 151 -8.45 -5.76 -2.40
C PHE A 151 -9.45 -6.15 -1.30
N GLY A 152 -9.27 -5.61 -0.08
CA GLY A 152 -10.23 -5.75 1.02
C GLY A 152 -11.39 -4.74 0.98
N GLN A 153 -11.37 -3.77 0.07
CA GLN A 153 -12.37 -2.69 0.04
C GLN A 153 -13.81 -3.23 -0.04
N TYR A 154 -14.15 -4.00 -1.08
CA TYR A 154 -15.50 -4.56 -1.22
C TYR A 154 -15.82 -5.66 -0.19
N PRO A 155 -14.92 -6.63 0.09
CA PRO A 155 -15.18 -7.64 1.12
C PRO A 155 -15.57 -7.06 2.49
N TYR A 156 -14.96 -5.94 2.91
CA TYR A 156 -15.30 -5.30 4.19
C TYR A 156 -16.34 -4.18 4.08
N ALA A 157 -16.29 -3.34 3.04
CA ALA A 157 -17.15 -2.17 2.89
C ALA A 157 -18.38 -2.40 2.00
N GLY A 158 -18.51 -3.59 1.40
CA GLY A 158 -19.69 -4.00 0.62
C GLY A 158 -20.97 -4.03 1.46
N TYR A 159 -20.85 -4.29 2.77
CA TYR A 159 -21.90 -4.00 3.74
C TYR A 159 -21.65 -2.61 4.35
N PHE A 160 -22.34 -1.61 3.81
CA PHE A 160 -22.09 -0.20 4.12
C PHE A 160 -22.05 0.14 5.63
N PRO A 161 -22.93 -0.40 6.50
CA PRO A 161 -22.85 -0.13 7.94
C PRO A 161 -21.55 -0.57 8.62
N ASN A 162 -20.81 -1.54 8.05
CA ASN A 162 -19.51 -1.96 8.58
C ASN A 162 -18.39 -0.95 8.29
N ARG A 163 -18.49 -0.19 7.19
CA ARG A 163 -17.51 0.82 6.77
C ARG A 163 -18.22 2.02 6.12
N PRO A 164 -18.97 2.82 6.90
CA PRO A 164 -19.70 3.96 6.34
C PRO A 164 -18.73 5.03 5.86
N THR A 165 -18.95 5.55 4.65
CA THR A 165 -18.14 6.65 4.08
C THR A 165 -18.61 8.03 4.52
N ILE A 166 -19.79 8.12 5.14
CA ILE A 166 -20.40 9.35 5.63
C ILE A 166 -21.32 9.10 6.84
N ALA A 167 -21.26 10.00 7.81
CA ALA A 167 -22.30 10.18 8.82
C ALA A 167 -23.12 11.42 8.45
N ARG A 168 -24.46 11.29 8.43
CA ARG A 168 -25.35 12.34 7.89
C ARG A 168 -26.00 13.22 8.95
N ARG A 169 -25.84 12.87 10.22
CA ARG A 169 -26.35 13.63 11.36
C ARG A 169 -25.22 13.76 12.37
N ASN A 170 -25.30 14.81 13.18
CA ASN A 170 -24.44 14.91 14.34
C ASN A 170 -24.82 13.81 15.33
N MET A 171 -23.88 13.50 16.24
CA MET A 171 -24.18 12.62 17.37
C MET A 171 -25.40 13.18 18.12
N PRO A 172 -26.41 12.36 18.43
CA PRO A 172 -27.59 12.80 19.15
C PRO A 172 -27.19 13.28 20.56
N MET A 173 -27.85 14.33 21.05
CA MET A 173 -27.72 14.75 22.46
C MET A 173 -28.68 13.94 23.34
N GLU A 174 -28.26 13.63 24.57
CA GLU A 174 -28.99 12.76 25.51
C GLU A 174 -30.43 13.24 25.79
N GLU A 175 -30.68 14.55 25.62
CA GLU A 175 -31.97 15.19 25.91
C GLU A 175 -32.99 15.07 24.78
N GLU A 176 -32.57 14.83 23.53
CA GLU A 176 -33.47 14.87 22.35
C GLU A 176 -34.07 13.50 22.00
N HIS A 177 -33.43 12.41 22.40
CA HIS A 177 -33.85 11.07 22.01
C HIS A 177 -33.59 10.11 23.17
N GLY A 178 -34.63 9.41 23.64
CA GLY A 178 -34.44 8.18 24.44
C GLY A 178 -33.61 7.14 23.67
N CYS A 179 -33.45 5.93 24.20
CA CYS A 179 -32.60 4.83 23.67
C CYS A 179 -32.76 4.43 22.17
N GLU A 180 -33.57 5.13 21.39
CA GLU A 180 -33.74 5.02 19.93
C GLU A 180 -32.66 5.77 19.10
N GLY A 181 -31.66 6.38 19.75
CA GLY A 181 -30.70 7.35 19.17
C GLY A 181 -29.75 6.88 18.07
N MET A 182 -29.67 5.58 17.75
CA MET A 182 -28.93 5.08 16.57
C MET A 182 -29.88 4.48 15.56
N GLN A 183 -30.59 5.34 14.82
CA GLN A 183 -31.33 4.88 13.65
C GLN A 183 -30.38 4.59 12.49
N PRO A 184 -30.69 3.58 11.64
CA PRO A 184 -29.93 3.30 10.41
C PRO A 184 -29.77 4.53 9.50
N THR A 185 -30.68 5.50 9.62
CA THR A 185 -30.62 6.80 8.93
C THR A 185 -29.37 7.64 9.25
N PHE A 186 -28.60 7.31 10.30
CA PHE A 186 -27.30 7.96 10.58
C PHE A 186 -26.27 7.71 9.48
N VAL A 187 -26.24 6.49 8.93
CA VAL A 187 -25.24 6.03 7.94
C VAL A 187 -25.86 5.63 6.60
N GLU A 188 -27.07 5.09 6.57
CA GLU A 188 -27.63 4.48 5.35
C GLU A 188 -28.04 5.50 4.29
N ASP A 189 -27.29 5.58 3.19
CA ASP A 189 -27.62 6.43 2.05
C ASP A 189 -27.77 5.59 0.78
N PRO A 190 -29.00 5.20 0.38
CA PRO A 190 -29.20 4.34 -0.77
C PRO A 190 -28.64 4.93 -2.09
N VAL A 191 -28.69 6.25 -2.27
CA VAL A 191 -28.22 6.91 -3.49
C VAL A 191 -26.70 6.87 -3.57
N ARG A 192 -26.01 7.24 -2.48
CA ARG A 192 -24.54 7.18 -2.44
C ARG A 192 -24.01 5.75 -2.43
N THR A 193 -24.73 4.84 -1.77
CA THR A 193 -24.43 3.39 -1.76
C THR A 193 -24.43 2.84 -3.19
N THR A 194 -25.40 3.26 -4.01
CA THR A 194 -25.49 2.87 -5.42
C THR A 194 -24.30 3.37 -6.25
N LEU A 195 -23.68 4.49 -5.89
CA LEU A 195 -22.49 5.02 -6.56
C LEU A 195 -21.20 4.34 -6.10
N ILE A 196 -21.04 4.14 -4.78
CA ILE A 196 -19.76 3.68 -4.21
C ILE A 196 -19.57 2.17 -4.30
N LEU A 197 -20.63 1.36 -4.15
CA LEU A 197 -20.50 -0.10 -4.15
C LEU A 197 -19.95 -0.65 -5.48
N PRO A 198 -20.42 -0.21 -6.67
CA PRO A 198 -19.83 -0.64 -7.93
C PRO A 198 -18.34 -0.27 -8.05
N ALA A 199 -17.96 0.92 -7.57
CA ALA A 199 -16.57 1.36 -7.57
C ALA A 199 -15.70 0.48 -6.66
N LEU A 200 -16.14 0.21 -5.42
CA LEU A 200 -15.43 -0.67 -4.50
C LEU A 200 -15.31 -2.08 -5.06
N ASN A 201 -16.37 -2.61 -5.67
CA ASN A 201 -16.37 -3.94 -6.28
C ASN A 201 -15.35 -4.01 -7.43
N LEU A 202 -15.35 -3.01 -8.31
CA LEU A 202 -14.41 -2.92 -9.42
C LEU A 202 -12.95 -2.84 -8.93
N LEU A 203 -12.68 -1.97 -7.95
CA LEU A 203 -11.34 -1.77 -7.39
C LEU A 203 -10.84 -2.99 -6.61
N SER A 204 -11.74 -3.83 -6.09
CA SER A 204 -11.39 -5.07 -5.36
C SER A 204 -11.29 -6.29 -6.26
N SER A 205 -11.59 -6.16 -7.56
CA SER A 205 -11.56 -7.26 -8.50
C SER A 205 -10.17 -7.40 -9.13
N HIS A 206 -9.75 -8.65 -9.36
CA HIS A 206 -8.53 -8.95 -10.12
C HIS A 206 -8.85 -9.19 -11.59
N SER A 207 -8.04 -8.61 -12.48
CA SER A 207 -8.13 -8.92 -13.91
C SER A 207 -7.76 -10.40 -14.16
N PRO A 208 -8.41 -11.10 -15.11
CA PRO A 208 -7.95 -12.42 -15.54
C PRO A 208 -6.52 -12.42 -16.11
N SER A 209 -6.04 -11.26 -16.58
CA SER A 209 -4.70 -11.05 -17.09
C SER A 209 -3.75 -10.43 -16.07
N GLU A 210 -4.09 -10.47 -14.78
CA GLU A 210 -3.26 -9.87 -13.72
C GLU A 210 -1.90 -10.56 -13.61
N GLU A 211 -0.86 -9.76 -13.37
CA GLU A 211 0.51 -10.22 -13.17
C GLU A 211 0.88 -10.18 -11.69
N TYR A 212 0.81 -11.34 -11.04
CA TYR A 212 1.09 -11.44 -9.62
C TYR A 212 2.59 -11.39 -9.32
N MET A 213 2.92 -10.94 -8.11
CA MET A 213 4.30 -10.84 -7.65
C MET A 213 5.01 -12.19 -7.75
N GLY A 214 6.19 -12.18 -8.38
CA GLY A 214 7.03 -13.36 -8.50
C GLY A 214 6.56 -14.36 -9.55
N THR A 215 5.52 -14.07 -10.35
CA THR A 215 5.03 -14.99 -11.40
C THR A 215 5.43 -14.57 -12.81
N HIS A 216 5.45 -13.27 -13.11
CA HIS A 216 5.85 -12.77 -14.43
C HIS A 216 7.37 -12.57 -14.53
N THR A 217 7.96 -12.90 -15.68
CA THR A 217 9.40 -12.80 -15.93
C THR A 217 9.69 -11.89 -17.10
N GLU A 218 10.65 -10.98 -16.93
CA GLU A 218 11.16 -10.17 -18.03
C GLU A 218 12.24 -10.90 -18.83
N ALA A 219 12.29 -10.65 -20.14
CA ALA A 219 13.29 -11.23 -21.03
C ALA A 219 14.73 -10.92 -20.57
N ALA A 220 14.95 -9.70 -20.06
CA ALA A 220 16.24 -9.27 -19.52
C ALA A 220 16.68 -10.12 -18.31
N TRP A 221 15.75 -10.46 -17.41
CA TRP A 221 16.05 -11.30 -16.24
C TRP A 221 16.39 -12.73 -16.65
N MET A 222 15.68 -13.25 -17.65
CA MET A 222 15.85 -14.63 -18.12
C MET A 222 17.12 -14.85 -18.95
N ALA A 223 17.64 -13.79 -19.57
CA ALA A 223 18.88 -13.81 -20.34
C ALA A 223 20.13 -13.94 -19.44
N ASN A 224 20.09 -13.40 -18.22
CA ASN A 224 21.20 -13.51 -17.26
C ASN A 224 20.99 -14.72 -16.32
N ARG A 225 22.00 -15.58 -16.20
CA ARG A 225 21.88 -16.85 -15.44
C ARG A 225 21.69 -16.61 -13.95
N GLU A 226 22.43 -15.68 -13.37
CA GLU A 226 22.46 -15.36 -11.96
C GLU A 226 21.15 -14.69 -11.53
N VAL A 227 20.70 -13.71 -12.31
CA VAL A 227 19.43 -13.00 -12.10
C VAL A 227 18.25 -13.94 -12.28
N ARG A 228 18.25 -14.79 -13.31
CA ARG A 228 17.23 -15.84 -13.48
C ARG A 228 17.15 -16.78 -12.29
N ALA A 229 18.30 -17.22 -11.78
CA ALA A 229 18.34 -18.08 -10.60
C ALA A 229 17.83 -17.37 -9.34
N ALA A 230 18.16 -16.09 -9.17
CA ALA A 230 17.64 -15.26 -8.08
C ALA A 230 16.12 -15.07 -8.16
N PHE A 231 15.57 -14.86 -9.37
CA PHE A 231 14.13 -14.76 -9.58
C PHE A 231 13.44 -16.10 -9.29
N GLY A 232 14.05 -17.23 -9.68
CA GLY A 232 13.56 -18.56 -9.31
C GLY A 232 13.45 -18.75 -7.79
N ARG A 233 14.46 -18.35 -7.03
CA ARG A 233 14.41 -18.36 -5.55
C ARG A 233 13.31 -17.45 -5.00
N PHE A 234 13.12 -16.28 -5.61
CA PHE A 234 12.06 -15.36 -5.23
C PHE A 234 10.66 -15.96 -5.45
N ASN A 235 10.42 -16.54 -6.63
CA ASN A 235 9.18 -17.27 -6.92
C ASN A 235 8.90 -18.37 -5.89
N GLU A 236 9.91 -19.21 -5.59
CA GLU A 236 9.74 -20.26 -4.59
C GLU A 236 9.44 -19.72 -3.19
N ARG A 237 10.07 -18.60 -2.78
CA ARG A 237 9.76 -17.93 -1.50
C ARG A 237 8.30 -17.46 -1.48
N MET A 238 7.81 -16.86 -2.57
CA MET A 238 6.42 -16.43 -2.69
C MET A 238 5.44 -17.60 -2.51
N MET A 239 5.71 -18.75 -3.13
CA MET A 239 4.89 -19.94 -2.96
C MET A 239 4.90 -20.46 -1.51
N ARG A 240 6.07 -20.51 -0.87
CA ARG A 240 6.19 -20.92 0.55
C ARG A 240 5.46 -19.96 1.50
N ILE A 241 5.45 -18.66 1.19
CA ILE A 241 4.69 -17.67 1.95
C ILE A 241 3.20 -17.94 1.79
N ALA A 242 2.71 -18.14 0.57
CA ALA A 242 1.31 -18.47 0.31
C ALA A 242 0.88 -19.74 1.06
N GLU A 243 1.65 -20.83 0.99
CA GLU A 243 1.39 -22.06 1.74
C GLU A 243 1.36 -21.83 3.25
N THR A 244 2.26 -20.98 3.76
CA THR A 244 2.31 -20.64 5.18
C THR A 244 1.08 -19.85 5.59
N ILE A 245 0.63 -18.89 4.79
CA ILE A 245 -0.61 -18.12 5.00
C ILE A 245 -1.83 -19.05 4.97
N ASP A 246 -1.89 -19.97 4.02
CA ASP A 246 -2.97 -20.95 3.89
C ASP A 246 -3.08 -21.86 5.10
N ARG A 247 -1.97 -22.46 5.52
CA ARG A 247 -1.90 -23.31 6.72
C ARG A 247 -2.32 -22.52 7.96
N ARG A 248 -1.88 -21.28 8.03
CA ARG A 248 -2.27 -20.31 9.06
C ARG A 248 -3.79 -20.09 9.04
N ASN A 249 -4.39 -19.78 7.91
CA ASN A 249 -5.84 -19.55 7.79
C ASN A 249 -6.70 -20.76 8.14
N ARG A 250 -6.15 -21.98 8.07
CA ARG A 250 -6.83 -23.22 8.47
C ARG A 250 -6.68 -23.57 9.96
N ASP A 251 -5.88 -22.83 10.72
CA ASP A 251 -5.61 -23.08 12.14
C ASP A 251 -6.72 -22.47 13.04
N PRO A 252 -7.61 -23.28 13.66
CA PRO A 252 -8.76 -22.78 14.42
C PRO A 252 -8.38 -22.06 15.71
N GLU A 253 -7.16 -22.27 16.22
CA GLU A 253 -6.66 -21.56 17.41
C GLU A 253 -6.35 -20.09 17.11
N ARG A 254 -6.27 -19.71 15.83
CA ARG A 254 -5.92 -18.34 15.40
C ARG A 254 -7.17 -17.57 15.02
N ARG A 255 -7.93 -17.16 16.02
CA ARG A 255 -9.25 -16.48 15.88
C ARG A 255 -9.21 -15.07 15.31
N ASN A 256 -8.05 -14.42 15.26
CA ASN A 256 -7.87 -13.08 14.70
C ASN A 256 -7.55 -13.12 13.19
N ARG A 257 -7.97 -14.19 12.50
CA ARG A 257 -7.80 -14.42 11.07
C ARG A 257 -9.11 -14.27 10.32
#